data_AF-A0A9P9D2P9-F1
#
_entry.id   AF-A0A9P9D2P9-F1
#
_cell.length_a   1.000
_cell.length_b   1.000
_cell.length_c   1.000
_cell.angle_alpha   90.00
_cell.angle_beta   90.00
_cell.angle_gamma   90.00
#
_symmetry.space_group_name_H-M   'P 1'
#
loop_
_entity.id
_entity.type
_entity.pdbx_description
1 polymer ?
#
loop_
_entity_poly.entity_id
_entity_poly.type
_entity_poly.pdbx_seq_one_letter_code
_entity_poly.pdbx_strand_id
1 'polypeptide(L)'
;MNQDLRLQSCLCGTPEERVMRLDEHLSHIRRLLECDKELARRLGFKVQPKNHGDKNRLLKFAEYSGPDNDTLELLDTHAQNWYHQPLQFWGNFLAVDCDVSIDPQEQIYKAFLQSTHDHA
;
A
#
# COMPACT_ATOMS: atom_id res chain seq x y z
N MET A 1 34.01 6.06 16.78
CA MET A 1 33.69 5.14 17.90
C MET A 1 32.55 5.61 18.83
N ASN A 2 31.76 6.64 18.50
CA ASN A 2 30.70 7.17 19.40
C ASN A 2 29.27 7.10 18.83
N GLN A 3 29.09 6.74 17.55
CA GLN A 3 27.75 6.70 16.92
C GLN A 3 27.01 5.38 17.18
N ASP A 4 27.73 4.25 17.22
CA ASP A 4 27.14 2.93 17.53
C ASP A 4 26.57 2.85 18.95
N LEU A 5 27.24 3.48 19.92
CA LEU A 5 26.75 3.58 21.30
C LEU A 5 25.42 4.34 21.41
N ARG A 6 25.21 5.34 20.56
CA ARG A 6 23.94 6.08 20.54
C ARG A 6 22.80 5.23 19.99
N LEU A 7 23.01 4.52 18.88
CA LEU A 7 21.99 3.63 18.32
C LEU A 7 21.66 2.46 19.27
N GLN A 8 22.66 1.89 19.94
CA GLN A 8 22.44 0.85 20.95
C GLN A 8 21.63 1.35 22.15
N SER A 9 21.84 2.60 22.58
CA SER A 9 21.04 3.20 23.65
C SER A 9 19.55 3.39 23.28
N CYS A 10 19.24 3.55 21.99
CA CYS A 10 17.87 3.59 21.48
C CYS A 10 17.16 2.23 21.56
N LEU A 11 17.94 1.13 21.67
CA LEU A 11 17.44 -0.24 21.75
C LEU A 11 17.35 -0.77 23.19
N CYS A 12 17.60 0.07 24.20
CA CYS A 12 17.45 -0.26 25.62
C CYS A 12 16.10 0.23 26.17
N GLY A 13 15.42 -0.60 26.95
CA GLY A 13 14.12 -0.29 27.58
C GLY A 13 13.00 -1.24 27.15
N THR A 14 11.76 -0.91 27.50
CA THR A 14 10.58 -1.67 27.06
C THR A 14 10.38 -1.55 25.53
N PRO A 15 9.61 -2.44 24.88
CA PRO A 15 9.23 -2.28 23.47
C PRO A 15 8.67 -0.89 23.15
N GLU A 16 7.82 -0.35 24.02
CA GLU A 16 7.16 0.95 23.83
C GLU A 16 8.15 2.11 23.89
N GLU A 17 9.08 2.09 24.85
CA GLU A 17 10.13 3.09 24.98
C GLU A 17 11.07 3.09 23.76
N ARG A 18 11.38 1.90 23.23
CA ARG A 18 12.22 1.75 22.03
C ARG A 18 11.51 2.29 20.79
N VAL A 19 10.22 1.99 20.63
CA VAL A 19 9.40 2.55 19.54
C VAL A 19 9.36 4.07 19.61
N MET A 20 9.13 4.64 20.79
CA MET A 20 9.07 6.09 20.96
C MET A 20 10.40 6.78 20.60
N ARG A 21 11.53 6.24 21.08
CA ARG A 21 12.87 6.79 20.75
C ARG A 21 13.21 6.66 19.27
N LEU A 22 12.85 5.54 18.65
CA LEU A 22 13.04 5.35 17.20
C LEU A 22 12.18 6.33 16.39
N ASP A 23 10.93 6.56 16.80
CA ASP A 23 10.03 7.50 16.13
C ASP A 23 10.55 8.95 16.21
N GLU A 24 11.09 9.36 17.36
CA GLU A 24 11.76 10.66 17.53
C GLU A 24 12.96 10.81 16.60
N HIS A 25 13.82 9.79 16.51
CA HIS A 25 14.98 9.82 15.63
C HIS A 25 14.60 9.86 14.15
N LEU A 26 13.62 9.05 13.74
CA LEU A 26 13.11 9.05 12.37
C LEU A 26 12.49 10.41 12.01
N SER A 27 11.75 11.02 12.95
CA SER A 27 11.19 12.36 12.77
C SER A 27 12.28 13.43 12.61
N HIS A 28 13.35 13.34 13.40
CA HIS A 28 14.50 14.25 13.29
C HIS A 28 15.21 14.10 11.94
N ILE A 29 15.47 12.86 11.51
CA ILE A 29 16.06 12.58 10.20
C ILE A 29 15.17 13.13 9.10
N ARG A 30 13.85 12.89 9.16
CA ARG A 30 12.91 13.39 8.16
C ARG A 30 13.00 14.91 8.00
N ARG A 31 12.99 15.64 9.12
CA ARG A 31 13.11 17.11 9.12
C ARG A 31 14.43 17.57 8.49
N LEU A 32 15.53 16.88 8.78
CA LEU A 32 16.84 17.14 8.17
C LEU A 32 16.80 16.97 6.64
N LEU A 33 16.20 15.88 6.15
CA LEU A 33 16.07 15.61 4.72
C LEU A 33 15.09 16.56 4.00
N GLU A 34 14.08 17.07 4.70
CA GLU A 34 13.17 18.10 4.18
C GLU A 34 13.87 19.46 4.03
N CYS A 35 14.77 19.82 4.96
CA CYS A 35 15.53 21.06 4.92
C CYS A 35 16.72 21.00 3.95
N ASP A 36 17.39 19.86 3.83
CA ASP A 36 18.56 19.66 2.97
C ASP A 36 18.26 18.68 1.82
N LYS A 37 17.81 19.26 0.70
CA LYS A 37 17.47 18.51 -0.52
C LYS A 37 18.69 17.86 -1.19
N GLU A 38 19.89 18.39 -0.97
CA GLU A 38 21.11 17.81 -1.53
C GLU A 38 21.52 16.57 -0.74
N LEU A 39 21.44 16.64 0.60
CA LEU A 39 21.63 15.50 1.47
C LEU A 39 20.62 14.39 1.18
N ALA A 40 19.34 14.74 1.00
CA ALA A 40 18.29 13.79 0.63
C ALA A 40 18.58 13.09 -0.71
N ARG A 41 19.08 13.82 -1.70
CA ARG A 41 19.46 13.27 -3.01
C ARG A 41 20.61 12.27 -2.91
N ARG A 42 21.57 12.52 -2.01
CA ARG A 42 22.77 11.68 -1.82
C ARG A 42 22.51 10.41 -1.01
N LEU A 43 21.59 10.46 -0.04
CA LEU A 43 21.32 9.32 0.85
C LEU A 43 20.55 8.19 0.15
N GLY A 44 19.81 8.45 -0.92
CA GLY A 44 19.05 7.43 -1.67
C GLY A 44 17.86 6.80 -0.91
N PHE A 45 17.69 7.14 0.37
CA PHE A 45 16.57 6.70 1.22
C PHE A 45 15.70 7.89 1.61
N LYS A 46 14.39 7.66 1.71
CA LYS A 46 13.40 8.66 2.15
C LYS A 46 12.67 8.16 3.39
N VAL A 47 12.70 8.93 4.45
CA VAL A 47 11.87 8.67 5.64
C VAL A 47 10.46 9.19 5.36
N GLN A 48 9.47 8.30 5.34
CA GLN A 48 8.07 8.66 5.13
C GLN A 48 7.33 8.82 6.46
N PRO A 49 6.37 9.76 6.57
CA PRO A 49 5.52 9.84 7.76
C PRO A 49 4.65 8.59 7.88
N LYS A 50 4.23 8.29 9.11
CA LYS A 50 3.24 7.25 9.39
C LYS A 50 1.99 7.47 8.51
N ASN A 51 1.50 6.40 7.90
CA ASN A 51 0.34 6.39 7.00
C ASN A 51 0.49 7.26 5.74
N HIS A 52 1.73 7.53 5.28
CA HIS A 52 1.96 8.26 4.04
C HIS A 52 1.35 7.56 2.81
N GLY A 53 1.40 6.22 2.77
CA GLY A 53 0.75 5.41 1.74
C GLY A 53 -0.76 5.64 1.70
N ASP A 54 -1.41 5.62 2.86
CA ASP A 54 -2.86 5.80 2.97
C ASP A 54 -3.29 7.21 2.59
N LYS A 55 -2.55 8.23 3.05
CA LYS A 55 -2.82 9.62 2.65
C LYS A 55 -2.74 9.80 1.14
N ASN A 56 -1.74 9.22 0.49
CA ASN A 56 -1.62 9.29 -0.97
C ASN A 56 -2.72 8.49 -1.68
N ARG A 57 -3.14 7.34 -1.14
CA ARG A 57 -4.29 6.59 -1.69
C ARG A 57 -5.57 7.41 -1.58
N LEU A 58 -5.82 8.02 -0.42
CA LEU A 58 -6.99 8.87 -0.18
C LEU A 58 -7.00 10.10 -1.10
N LEU A 59 -5.86 10.75 -1.30
CA LEU A 59 -5.74 11.86 -2.26
C LEU A 59 -6.05 11.40 -3.68
N LYS A 60 -5.50 10.26 -4.12
CA LYS A 60 -5.82 9.70 -5.44
C LYS A 60 -7.30 9.38 -5.60
N PHE A 61 -7.97 8.88 -4.56
CA PHE A 61 -9.42 8.66 -4.60
C PHE A 61 -10.20 9.98 -4.64
N ALA A 62 -9.76 11.00 -3.89
CA ALA A 62 -10.39 12.31 -3.88
C ALA A 62 -10.23 13.05 -5.22
N GLU A 63 -9.10 12.87 -5.90
CA GLU A 63 -8.79 13.48 -7.20
C GLU A 63 -9.25 12.62 -8.39
N TYR A 64 -9.77 11.42 -8.14
CA TYR A 64 -10.22 10.52 -9.19
C TYR A 64 -11.41 11.13 -9.94
N SER A 65 -11.19 11.46 -11.21
CA SER A 65 -12.18 12.11 -12.07
C SER A 65 -12.97 11.12 -12.93
N GLY A 66 -12.86 9.83 -12.63
CA GLY A 66 -13.44 8.75 -13.43
C GLY A 66 -12.42 8.08 -14.36
N PRO A 67 -12.86 7.01 -15.06
CA PRO A 67 -12.03 6.32 -16.04
C PRO A 67 -11.77 7.21 -17.26
N ASP A 68 -10.69 6.92 -18.00
CA ASP A 68 -10.52 7.53 -19.34
C ASP A 68 -11.59 7.02 -20.32
N ASN A 69 -11.73 7.69 -21.46
CA ASN A 69 -12.79 7.39 -22.43
C ASN A 69 -12.74 5.95 -22.94
N ASP A 70 -11.54 5.41 -23.16
CA ASP A 70 -11.36 4.05 -23.67
C ASP A 70 -11.81 3.03 -22.60
N THR A 71 -11.44 3.27 -21.35
CA THR A 71 -11.88 2.46 -20.21
C THR A 71 -13.38 2.60 -19.98
N LEU A 72 -13.94 3.80 -20.16
CA LEU A 72 -15.38 4.05 -20.03
C LEU A 72 -16.17 3.27 -21.10
N GLU A 73 -15.73 3.33 -22.36
CA GLU A 73 -16.34 2.59 -23.47
C GLU A 73 -16.27 1.08 -23.24
N LEU A 74 -15.14 0.57 -22.75
CA LEU A 74 -14.99 -0.83 -22.37
C LEU A 74 -15.95 -1.22 -21.24
N LEU A 75 -16.05 -0.40 -20.20
CA LEU A 75 -16.97 -0.64 -19.08
C LEU A 75 -18.43 -0.64 -19.54
N ASP A 76 -18.83 0.32 -20.36
CA ASP A 76 -20.20 0.40 -20.90
C ASP A 76 -20.53 -0.80 -21.80
N THR A 77 -19.60 -1.20 -22.66
CA THR A 77 -19.75 -2.35 -23.56
C THR A 77 -19.98 -3.65 -22.79
N HIS A 78 -19.37 -3.80 -21.63
CA HIS A 78 -19.46 -5.01 -20.82
C HIS A 78 -20.38 -4.88 -19.59
N ALA A 79 -20.97 -3.71 -19.34
CA ALA A 79 -21.83 -3.45 -18.18
C ALA A 79 -23.03 -4.41 -18.12
N GLN A 80 -23.67 -4.68 -19.26
CA GLN A 80 -24.81 -5.60 -19.33
C GLN A 80 -24.41 -7.02 -18.89
N ASN A 81 -23.23 -7.49 -19.32
CA ASN A 81 -22.73 -8.81 -18.95
C ASN A 81 -22.35 -8.85 -17.47
N TRP A 82 -21.79 -7.78 -16.92
CA TRP A 82 -21.52 -7.66 -15.49
C TRP A 82 -22.80 -7.79 -14.66
N TYR A 83 -23.84 -7.04 -15.00
CA TYR A 83 -25.09 -6.99 -14.23
C TYR A 83 -25.95 -8.25 -14.38
N HIS A 84 -26.04 -8.80 -15.59
CA HIS A 84 -26.98 -9.89 -15.88
C HIS A 84 -26.33 -11.26 -15.94
N GLN A 85 -25.02 -11.33 -16.16
CA GLN A 85 -24.28 -12.59 -16.32
C GLN A 85 -22.90 -12.53 -15.65
N PRO A 86 -22.80 -12.16 -14.35
CA PRO A 86 -21.52 -11.91 -13.69
C PRO A 86 -20.57 -13.12 -13.74
N LEU A 87 -21.10 -14.35 -13.65
CA LEU A 87 -20.29 -15.57 -13.77
C LEU A 87 -19.67 -15.76 -15.16
N GLN A 88 -20.32 -15.27 -16.22
CA GLN A 88 -19.79 -15.33 -17.59
C GLN A 88 -18.88 -14.14 -17.89
N PHE A 89 -19.16 -12.96 -17.32
CA PHE A 89 -18.27 -11.81 -17.36
C PHE A 89 -16.88 -12.18 -16.85
N TRP A 90 -16.81 -12.88 -15.71
CA TRP A 90 -15.55 -13.39 -15.16
C TRP A 90 -15.10 -14.72 -15.78
N GLY A 91 -15.99 -15.41 -16.50
CA GLY A 91 -15.88 -16.82 -16.90
C GLY A 91 -14.95 -17.14 -18.06
N ASN A 92 -14.17 -16.18 -18.58
CA ASN A 92 -13.10 -16.45 -19.55
C ASN A 92 -11.87 -17.17 -18.92
N PHE A 93 -12.08 -17.96 -17.87
CA PHE A 93 -11.09 -18.87 -17.29
C PHE A 93 -11.10 -20.28 -17.92
N LEU A 94 -11.83 -20.49 -19.02
CA LEU A 94 -11.91 -21.80 -19.69
C LEU A 94 -11.05 -21.91 -20.96
N ALA A 95 -9.83 -21.38 -20.93
CA ALA A 95 -8.81 -21.73 -21.93
C ALA A 95 -7.39 -21.87 -21.36
N VAL A 96 -7.25 -22.01 -20.04
CA VAL A 96 -6.02 -22.52 -19.43
C VAL A 96 -6.45 -23.50 -18.35
N ASP A 97 -6.16 -24.78 -18.57
CA ASP A 97 -6.41 -25.89 -17.65
C ASP A 97 -5.84 -25.60 -16.25
N CYS A 98 -6.64 -24.99 -15.39
CA CYS A 98 -6.39 -24.93 -13.96
C CYS A 98 -7.62 -25.51 -13.28
N ASP A 99 -7.51 -26.80 -12.98
CA ASP A 99 -8.42 -27.61 -12.18
C ASP A 99 -8.43 -27.12 -10.73
N VAL A 100 -8.91 -25.90 -10.53
CA VAL A 100 -9.18 -25.37 -9.20
C VAL A 100 -10.52 -24.68 -9.26
N SER A 101 -11.55 -25.46 -8.92
CA SER A 101 -12.87 -24.97 -8.52
C SER A 101 -12.71 -24.15 -7.25
N ILE A 102 -12.16 -22.94 -7.35
CA ILE A 102 -12.08 -22.00 -6.23
C ILE A 102 -13.33 -21.15 -6.27
N ASP A 103 -14.13 -21.25 -5.22
CA ASP A 103 -15.29 -20.39 -5.00
C ASP A 103 -14.84 -18.92 -5.07
N PRO A 104 -15.40 -18.11 -5.99
CA PRO A 104 -15.10 -16.68 -6.10
C PRO A 104 -15.30 -15.93 -4.78
N GLN A 105 -16.27 -16.37 -3.95
CA GLN A 105 -16.51 -15.76 -2.64
C GLN A 105 -15.32 -15.99 -1.69
N GLU A 106 -14.68 -17.15 -1.77
CA GLU A 106 -13.50 -17.49 -0.99
C GLU A 106 -12.29 -16.63 -1.41
N GLN A 107 -12.14 -16.32 -2.70
CA GLN A 107 -11.06 -15.45 -3.18
C GLN A 107 -11.25 -14.00 -2.73
N ILE A 108 -12.47 -13.47 -2.78
CA ILE A 108 -12.78 -12.12 -2.29
C ILE A 108 -12.51 -12.04 -0.79
N TYR A 109 -12.91 -13.08 -0.04
CA TYR A 109 -12.66 -13.15 1.39
C TYR A 109 -11.16 -13.24 1.73
N LYS A 110 -10.39 -14.06 1.00
CA LYS A 110 -8.92 -14.13 1.14
C LYS A 110 -8.24 -12.81 0.82
N ALA A 111 -8.63 -12.12 -0.26
CA ALA A 111 -8.07 -10.82 -0.61
C ALA A 111 -8.37 -9.76 0.45
N PHE A 112 -9.59 -9.77 1.02
CA PHE A 112 -9.97 -8.89 2.11
C PHE A 112 -9.14 -9.18 3.38
N LEU A 113 -9.01 -10.45 3.77
CA LEU A 113 -8.20 -10.84 4.92
C LEU A 113 -6.71 -10.51 4.74
N GLN A 114 -6.15 -10.74 3.56
CA GLN A 114 -4.76 -10.39 3.23
C GLN A 114 -4.54 -8.88 3.39
N SER A 115 -5.49 -8.06 2.91
CA SER A 115 -5.42 -6.60 3.06
C SER A 115 -5.45 -6.15 4.52
N THR A 116 -6.19 -6.85 5.38
CA THR A 116 -6.20 -6.54 6.82
C THR A 116 -4.92 -6.96 7.53
N HIS A 117 -4.22 -7.98 7.04
CA HIS A 117 -3.00 -8.49 7.64
C HIS A 117 -1.76 -7.65 7.29
N ASP A 118 -1.76 -7.02 6.11
CA ASP A 118 -0.70 -6.08 5.66
C ASP A 118 -0.81 -4.69 6.33
N HIS A 119 -1.87 -4.46 7.12
CA HIS A 119 -2.17 -3.22 7.83
C HIS A 119 -2.06 -3.31 9.37
N ALA A 120 -1.59 -4.44 9.91
CA ALA A 120 -1.29 -4.64 11.34
C ALA A 120 0.23 -4.56 11.59
#